data_AF-Q01SN6-F1
#
_entry.id   AF-Q01SN6-F1
#
_cell.length_a   1.000
_cell.length_b   1.000
_cell.length_c   1.000
_cell.angle_alpha   90.00
_cell.angle_beta   90.00
_cell.angle_gamma   90.00
#
_symmetry.space_group_name_H-M   'P 1'
#
loop_
_entity.id
_entity.type
_entity.pdbx_description
1 polymer ?
#
loop_
_entity_poly.entity_id
_entity_poly.type
_entity_poly.pdbx_seq_one_letter_code
_entity_poly.pdbx_strand_id
1 'polypeptide(L)'
;MINRFSDRITICGLLCSAVLALTTVPASAGVGNAPVPKTTGNFNNPDVMPLQSSPFGATYEEWSARFWQWQFSLPVNANPIFDTADCSAGQSGHVWFLGGSALGFQTSPGVVTATANRACNVPPGTALFFPVVNNECSTIPGDQVPPFTSALTDLKPCARFASSFIDPSPGKLYVILDGVSIKALTQYEVSSPLFTFGPLPDNNVLQSFGLVAPAGTTAQSVSDGIQLMLHPLSAGKHVLHFHAETDLSPLGLPRFIQDITYYLTVGH
;
A
#
# COMPACT_ATOMS: atom_id res chain seq x y z
N MET A 1 -9.66 -33.49 -8.75
CA MET A 1 -9.07 -32.63 -7.71
C MET A 1 -7.71 -32.18 -8.22
N ILE A 2 -7.65 -31.00 -8.84
CA ILE A 2 -6.41 -30.45 -9.42
C ILE A 2 -5.79 -29.54 -8.36
N ASN A 3 -4.54 -29.81 -8.03
CA ASN A 3 -3.72 -29.11 -7.05
C ASN A 3 -3.62 -27.61 -7.41
N ARG A 4 -4.37 -26.75 -6.71
CA ARG A 4 -4.40 -25.28 -6.90
C ARG A 4 -3.26 -24.52 -6.19
N PHE A 5 -2.15 -25.18 -5.87
CA PHE A 5 -1.06 -24.59 -5.08
C PHE A 5 0.20 -24.23 -5.89
N SER A 6 0.37 -24.65 -7.15
CA SER A 6 1.61 -24.38 -7.91
C SER A 6 1.65 -23.07 -8.72
N ASP A 7 0.53 -22.35 -8.85
CA ASP A 7 0.44 -21.17 -9.74
C ASP A 7 0.44 -19.84 -8.98
N ARG A 8 0.86 -19.84 -7.71
CA ARG A 8 1.11 -18.60 -6.97
C ARG A 8 2.43 -18.03 -7.44
N ILE A 9 2.38 -17.16 -8.45
CA ILE A 9 3.54 -16.33 -8.74
C ILE A 9 3.66 -15.31 -7.60
N THR A 10 4.75 -15.41 -6.84
CA THR A 10 5.12 -14.46 -5.78
C THR A 10 5.39 -13.08 -6.41
N ILE A 11 4.33 -12.32 -6.73
CA ILE A 11 4.43 -11.05 -7.47
C ILE A 11 4.06 -9.82 -6.65
N CYS A 12 3.46 -9.93 -5.46
CA CYS A 12 3.11 -8.72 -4.72
C CYS A 12 4.29 -8.01 -4.03
N GLY A 13 5.51 -8.55 -4.21
CA GLY A 13 6.79 -7.92 -3.86
C GLY A 13 7.60 -7.46 -5.08
N LEU A 14 7.06 -7.58 -6.30
CA LEU A 14 7.74 -7.16 -7.53
C LEU A 14 7.61 -5.65 -7.78
N LEU A 15 7.89 -4.84 -6.76
CA LEU A 15 8.79 -3.70 -6.98
C LEU A 15 10.26 -4.12 -6.84
N CYS A 16 10.53 -5.33 -6.36
CA CYS A 16 11.87 -5.79 -6.10
C CYS A 16 12.07 -7.31 -6.24
N SER A 17 12.40 -7.71 -7.47
CA SER A 17 13.38 -8.76 -7.81
C SER A 17 13.22 -9.14 -9.29
N ALA A 18 13.73 -8.31 -10.20
CA ALA A 18 14.08 -8.75 -11.55
C ALA A 18 15.56 -8.51 -11.77
N VAL A 19 16.41 -9.43 -11.28
CA VAL A 19 17.71 -9.63 -11.91
C VAL A 19 17.46 -10.40 -13.20
N LEU A 20 17.06 -9.69 -14.25
CA LEU A 20 17.41 -10.08 -15.61
C LEU A 20 18.59 -9.20 -16.02
N ALA A 21 19.68 -9.84 -16.44
CA ALA A 21 20.80 -9.17 -17.07
C ALA A 21 20.29 -8.36 -18.28
N LEU A 22 20.10 -7.06 -18.09
CA LEU A 22 19.75 -6.13 -19.15
C LEU A 22 20.89 -5.14 -19.33
N THR A 23 21.43 -5.19 -20.54
CA THR A 23 22.36 -4.24 -21.13
C THR A 23 21.98 -2.81 -20.78
N THR A 24 22.98 -2.00 -20.44
CA THR A 24 22.91 -0.57 -20.13
C THR A 24 21.80 0.15 -20.91
N VAL A 25 20.67 0.39 -20.25
CA VAL A 25 19.70 1.36 -20.74
C VAL A 25 20.31 2.73 -20.42
N PRO A 26 20.58 3.58 -21.42
CA PRO A 26 21.03 4.94 -21.13
C PRO A 26 19.93 5.64 -20.33
N ALA A 27 20.31 6.32 -19.25
CA ALA A 27 19.43 7.18 -18.47
C ALA A 27 18.83 8.23 -19.40
N SER A 28 17.66 7.93 -19.97
CA SER A 28 16.86 8.89 -20.71
C SER A 28 16.01 9.67 -19.70
N ALA A 29 16.00 10.97 -19.91
CA ALA A 29 15.53 12.00 -18.98
C ALA A 29 14.13 11.73 -18.42
N GLY A 30 13.98 12.09 -17.14
CA GLY A 30 12.80 11.82 -16.35
C GLY A 30 11.49 12.33 -16.95
N VAL A 31 10.48 11.47 -16.87
CA VAL A 31 9.10 11.93 -16.74
C VAL A 31 8.90 12.30 -15.27
N GLY A 32 9.53 13.40 -14.86
CA GLY A 32 9.17 14.03 -13.60
C GLY A 32 7.82 14.68 -13.80
N ASN A 33 6.74 13.97 -13.48
CA ASN A 33 5.46 14.64 -13.29
C ASN A 33 5.69 15.69 -12.21
N ALA A 34 5.56 16.97 -12.58
CA ALA A 34 5.64 18.06 -11.63
C ALA A 34 4.65 17.79 -10.49
N PRO A 35 5.02 17.99 -9.22
CA PRO A 35 4.10 17.77 -8.11
C PRO A 35 2.82 18.57 -8.36
N VAL A 36 1.69 17.88 -8.44
CA VAL A 36 0.40 18.57 -8.51
C VAL A 36 0.28 19.40 -7.23
N PRO A 37 0.03 20.73 -7.32
CA PRO A 37 -0.15 21.55 -6.12
C PRO A 37 -1.25 20.94 -5.27
N LYS A 38 -0.89 20.47 -4.07
CA LYS A 38 -1.86 19.94 -3.11
C LYS A 38 -2.70 21.10 -2.61
N THR A 39 -3.98 21.09 -2.97
CA THR A 39 -4.93 22.08 -2.44
C THR A 39 -5.32 21.71 -1.01
N THR A 40 -5.69 22.68 -0.18
CA THR A 40 -6.03 22.44 1.22
C THR A 40 -7.44 21.87 1.38
N GLY A 41 -7.62 20.92 2.30
CA GLY A 41 -8.94 20.40 2.67
C GLY A 41 -9.14 18.91 2.36
N ASN A 42 -10.41 18.53 2.25
CA ASN A 42 -10.86 17.16 1.92
C ASN A 42 -11.45 17.08 0.49
N PHE A 43 -11.27 18.11 -0.35
CA PHE A 43 -11.72 18.13 -1.75
C PHE A 43 -13.20 17.78 -1.95
N ASN A 44 -14.06 18.21 -1.02
CA ASN A 44 -15.50 17.91 -0.96
C ASN A 44 -15.82 16.42 -0.71
N ASN A 45 -14.96 15.71 0.01
CA ASN A 45 -15.20 14.35 0.49
C ASN A 45 -15.51 14.38 1.99
N PRO A 46 -16.80 14.41 2.41
CA PRO A 46 -17.18 14.61 3.81
C PRO A 46 -16.71 13.48 4.73
N ASP A 47 -16.60 12.25 4.23
CA ASP A 47 -16.18 11.08 5.00
C ASP A 47 -14.66 10.97 5.17
N VAL A 48 -13.89 11.80 4.45
CA VAL A 48 -12.42 11.80 4.50
C VAL A 48 -11.94 13.01 5.28
N MET A 49 -11.02 12.76 6.21
CA MET A 49 -10.38 13.84 6.96
C MET A 49 -9.53 14.73 6.04
N PRO A 50 -9.41 16.04 6.31
CA PRO A 50 -8.59 16.92 5.48
C PRO A 50 -7.12 16.49 5.43
N LEU A 51 -6.49 16.52 4.26
CA LEU A 51 -5.11 16.04 4.07
C LEU A 51 -4.08 16.75 4.96
N GLN A 52 -4.23 18.07 5.12
CA GLN A 52 -3.32 18.90 5.91
C GLN A 52 -3.71 18.97 7.40
N SER A 53 -4.67 18.17 7.83
CA SER A 53 -4.98 18.02 9.25
C SER A 53 -3.98 17.07 9.92
N SER A 54 -4.03 17.01 11.26
CA SER A 54 -3.26 16.05 12.06
C SER A 54 -4.22 15.11 12.79
N PRO A 55 -4.91 14.21 12.07
CA PRO A 55 -5.89 13.34 12.68
C PRO A 55 -5.24 12.51 13.79
N PHE A 56 -5.85 12.53 14.97
CA PHE A 56 -5.34 11.85 16.17
C PHE A 56 -3.87 12.17 16.48
N GLY A 57 -3.44 13.42 16.24
CA GLY A 57 -2.14 13.93 16.62
C GLY A 57 -0.99 13.56 15.70
N ALA A 58 -1.26 13.06 14.49
CA ALA A 58 -0.23 12.75 13.49
C ALA A 58 -0.69 13.17 12.08
N THR A 59 0.24 13.58 11.22
CA THR A 59 -0.05 13.94 9.82
C THR A 59 -0.33 12.70 8.97
N TYR A 60 -0.87 12.89 7.76
CA TYR A 60 -1.03 11.79 6.80
C TYR A 60 0.29 11.10 6.47
N GLU A 61 1.37 11.86 6.36
CA GLU A 61 2.73 11.33 6.14
C GLU A 61 3.17 10.42 7.29
N GLU A 62 2.87 10.79 8.54
CA GLU A 62 3.21 9.98 9.71
C GLU A 62 2.32 8.73 9.81
N TRP A 63 1.03 8.84 9.46
CA TRP A 63 0.15 7.67 9.38
C TRP A 63 0.56 6.68 8.29
N SER A 64 1.10 7.18 7.17
CA SER A 64 1.72 6.35 6.14
C SER A 64 2.88 5.50 6.69
N ALA A 65 3.76 6.10 7.50
CA ALA A 65 4.84 5.35 8.17
C ALA A 65 4.28 4.30 9.14
N ARG A 66 3.28 4.67 9.94
CA ARG A 66 2.65 3.75 10.91
C ARG A 66 1.94 2.58 10.25
N PHE A 67 1.35 2.79 9.07
CA PHE A 67 0.77 1.72 8.27
C PHE A 67 1.81 0.65 7.92
N TRP A 68 2.97 1.05 7.41
CA TRP A 68 4.05 0.10 7.08
C TRP A 68 4.64 -0.58 8.31
N GLN A 69 4.80 0.15 9.42
CA GLN A 69 5.22 -0.43 10.70
C GLN A 69 4.24 -1.50 11.19
N TRP A 70 2.93 -1.24 11.12
CA TRP A 70 1.90 -2.23 11.42
C TRP A 70 1.99 -3.45 10.49
N GLN A 71 2.02 -3.20 9.18
CA GLN A 71 2.05 -4.23 8.15
C GLN A 71 3.23 -5.20 8.32
N PHE A 72 4.42 -4.68 8.63
CA PHE A 72 5.64 -5.47 8.81
C PHE A 72 5.80 -6.06 10.21
N SER A 73 5.04 -5.59 11.19
CA SER A 73 5.03 -6.18 12.54
C SER A 73 4.37 -7.56 12.58
N LEU A 74 3.57 -7.91 11.57
CA LEU A 74 2.78 -9.14 11.52
C LEU A 74 3.40 -10.19 10.60
N PRO A 75 3.52 -11.46 11.04
CA PRO A 75 3.98 -12.54 10.18
C PRO A 75 2.90 -12.93 9.18
N VAL A 76 3.29 -13.51 8.04
CA VAL A 76 2.41 -13.85 6.90
C VAL A 76 1.20 -14.70 7.31
N ASN A 77 1.35 -15.58 8.31
CA ASN A 77 0.29 -16.46 8.81
C ASN A 77 -0.63 -15.81 9.87
N ALA A 78 -0.41 -14.53 10.20
CA ALA A 78 -1.25 -13.74 11.10
C ALA A 78 -1.44 -12.31 10.57
N ASN A 79 -1.50 -12.16 9.23
CA ASN A 79 -1.50 -10.86 8.57
C ASN A 79 -2.74 -10.70 7.66
N PRO A 80 -3.58 -9.68 7.88
CA PRO A 80 -4.82 -9.52 7.12
C PRO A 80 -4.62 -9.38 5.61
N ILE A 81 -3.51 -8.82 5.13
CA ILE A 81 -3.29 -8.66 3.67
C ILE A 81 -2.98 -9.98 2.97
N PHE A 82 -2.66 -11.03 3.73
CA PHE A 82 -2.49 -12.40 3.26
C PHE A 82 -3.75 -13.26 3.50
N ASP A 83 -4.84 -12.64 3.97
CA ASP A 83 -6.10 -13.31 4.32
C ASP A 83 -5.92 -14.47 5.32
N THR A 84 -4.91 -14.37 6.19
CA THR A 84 -4.59 -15.34 7.24
C THR A 84 -5.02 -14.89 8.64
N ALA A 85 -5.51 -13.66 8.77
CA ALA A 85 -5.98 -13.09 10.02
C ALA A 85 -7.18 -12.15 9.85
N ASP A 86 -7.90 -11.92 10.95
CA ASP A 86 -8.97 -10.94 11.05
C ASP A 86 -8.43 -9.50 10.98
N CYS A 87 -9.26 -8.55 10.53
CA CYS A 87 -8.88 -7.15 10.37
C CYS A 87 -8.44 -6.47 11.68
N SER A 88 -8.77 -7.03 12.84
CA SER A 88 -8.32 -6.55 14.15
C SER A 88 -6.85 -6.90 14.46
N ALA A 89 -6.19 -7.73 13.65
CA ALA A 89 -4.82 -8.16 13.89
C ALA A 89 -3.83 -6.99 13.91
N GLY A 90 -3.02 -6.91 14.97
CA GLY A 90 -2.04 -5.84 15.15
C GLY A 90 -2.63 -4.45 15.38
N GLN A 91 -3.95 -4.32 15.47
CA GLN A 91 -4.59 -3.02 15.63
C GLN A 91 -4.54 -2.50 17.07
N SER A 92 -4.40 -1.18 17.23
CA SER A 92 -4.43 -0.52 18.53
C SER A 92 -4.86 0.94 18.40
N GLY A 93 -5.34 1.53 19.51
CA GLY A 93 -5.74 2.93 19.56
C GLY A 93 -7.01 3.26 18.78
N HIS A 94 -7.15 4.53 18.39
CA HIS A 94 -8.35 5.07 17.74
C HIS A 94 -8.29 5.05 16.20
N VAL A 95 -7.21 4.52 15.62
CA VAL A 95 -7.04 4.41 14.17
C VAL A 95 -6.72 2.96 13.85
N TRP A 96 -7.54 2.35 13.00
CA TRP A 96 -7.27 1.03 12.46
C TRP A 96 -6.76 1.12 11.02
N PHE A 97 -5.94 0.15 10.63
CA PHE A 97 -5.35 0.07 9.31
C PHE A 97 -6.14 -0.94 8.47
N LEU A 98 -6.47 -0.56 7.23
CA LEU A 98 -6.96 -1.50 6.23
C LEU A 98 -5.91 -1.58 5.13
N GLY A 99 -5.69 -2.78 4.62
CA GLY A 99 -4.65 -3.04 3.62
C GLY A 99 -5.19 -3.54 2.29
N GLY A 100 -4.30 -3.53 1.30
CA GLY A 100 -4.47 -4.19 0.02
C GLY A 100 -4.50 -5.72 0.10
N SER A 101 -4.06 -6.41 -0.94
CA SER A 101 -3.81 -7.85 -0.88
C SER A 101 -2.44 -8.20 -1.42
N ALA A 102 -1.70 -9.01 -0.66
CA ALA A 102 -0.41 -9.58 -1.09
C ALA A 102 -0.58 -10.82 -1.98
N LEU A 103 -1.82 -11.28 -2.20
CA LEU A 103 -2.15 -12.51 -2.92
C LEU A 103 -2.51 -12.23 -4.40
N GLY A 104 -1.54 -11.70 -5.15
CA GLY A 104 -1.68 -11.48 -6.58
C GLY A 104 -1.64 -12.79 -7.38
N PHE A 105 -2.42 -12.85 -8.47
CA PHE A 105 -2.38 -13.92 -9.45
C PHE A 105 -2.38 -13.35 -10.87
N GLN A 106 -1.74 -14.05 -11.80
CA GLN A 106 -1.70 -13.61 -13.20
C GLN A 106 -3.08 -13.78 -13.85
N THR A 107 -3.70 -12.68 -14.25
CA THR A 107 -5.02 -12.67 -14.90
C THR A 107 -4.91 -12.67 -16.42
N SER A 108 -3.82 -12.10 -16.95
CA SER A 108 -3.44 -12.16 -18.36
C SER A 108 -1.92 -12.00 -18.51
N PRO A 109 -1.32 -12.29 -19.68
CA PRO A 109 0.12 -12.14 -19.85
C PRO A 109 0.58 -10.73 -19.47
N GLY A 110 1.49 -10.64 -18.49
CA GLY A 110 2.01 -9.36 -18.00
C GLY A 110 1.05 -8.57 -17.09
N VAL A 111 -0.05 -9.18 -16.61
CA VAL A 111 -0.98 -8.54 -15.66
C VAL A 111 -1.19 -9.44 -14.45
N VAL A 112 -0.93 -8.88 -13.27
CA VAL A 112 -1.21 -9.50 -11.98
C VAL A 112 -2.30 -8.73 -11.27
N THR A 113 -3.29 -9.45 -10.78
CA THR A 113 -4.41 -8.87 -10.03
C THR A 113 -4.45 -9.47 -8.64
N ALA A 114 -4.53 -8.62 -7.63
CA ALA A 114 -4.79 -8.99 -6.25
C ALA A 114 -6.20 -8.53 -5.87
N THR A 115 -7.05 -9.49 -5.49
CA THR A 115 -8.42 -9.22 -5.06
C THR A 115 -8.67 -9.78 -3.67
N ALA A 116 -9.50 -9.09 -2.88
CA ALA A 116 -9.91 -9.57 -1.56
C ALA A 116 -11.29 -9.02 -1.18
N ASN A 117 -12.06 -9.85 -0.47
CA ASN A 117 -13.33 -9.50 0.14
C ASN A 117 -13.22 -9.79 1.64
N ARG A 118 -13.14 -8.76 2.47
CA ARG A 118 -12.91 -8.90 3.92
C ARG A 118 -14.10 -8.39 4.71
N ALA A 119 -14.51 -9.14 5.73
CA ALA A 119 -15.51 -8.70 6.69
C ALA A 119 -14.79 -8.30 7.99
N CYS A 120 -15.02 -7.09 8.47
CA CYS A 120 -14.35 -6.55 9.65
C CYS A 120 -15.36 -6.01 10.65
N ASN A 121 -15.18 -6.34 11.93
CA ASN A 121 -15.91 -5.68 13.02
C ASN A 121 -15.03 -4.55 13.57
N VAL A 122 -15.44 -3.31 13.33
CA VAL A 122 -14.69 -2.11 13.71
C VAL A 122 -15.30 -1.52 14.99
N PRO A 123 -14.50 -1.25 16.04
CA PRO A 123 -15.03 -0.63 17.25
C PRO A 123 -15.60 0.77 16.98
N PRO A 124 -16.68 1.18 17.66
CA PRO A 124 -17.23 2.53 17.53
C PRO A 124 -16.17 3.59 17.80
N GLY A 125 -16.23 4.70 17.06
CA GLY A 125 -15.28 5.81 17.23
C GLY A 125 -13.87 5.55 16.67
N THR A 126 -13.67 4.45 15.95
CA THR A 126 -12.39 4.12 15.31
C THR A 126 -12.33 4.70 13.90
N ALA A 127 -11.33 5.53 13.61
CA ALA A 127 -11.03 5.99 12.27
C ALA A 127 -10.28 4.92 11.47
N LEU A 128 -10.36 4.99 10.15
CA LEU A 128 -9.76 3.99 9.26
C LEU A 128 -8.74 4.65 8.35
N PHE A 129 -7.49 4.23 8.46
CA PHE A 129 -6.42 4.64 7.57
C PHE A 129 -6.10 3.51 6.59
N PHE A 130 -6.05 3.81 5.30
CA PHE A 130 -5.66 2.81 4.31
C PHE A 130 -5.02 3.44 3.07
N PRO A 131 -3.98 2.81 2.51
CA PRO A 131 -3.54 3.12 1.17
C PRO A 131 -4.53 2.58 0.15
N VAL A 132 -4.91 3.43 -0.80
CA VAL A 132 -5.56 2.99 -2.04
C VAL A 132 -4.55 2.21 -2.87
N VAL A 133 -3.35 2.80 -2.97
CA VAL A 133 -2.14 2.22 -3.55
C VAL A 133 -0.93 2.93 -2.95
N ASN A 134 0.09 2.17 -2.56
CA ASN A 134 1.32 2.70 -2.03
C ASN A 134 2.48 1.72 -2.25
N ASN A 135 3.67 2.20 -1.96
CA ASN A 135 4.88 1.41 -1.90
C ASN A 135 5.83 1.97 -0.85
N GLU A 136 6.88 1.24 -0.57
CA GLU A 136 7.98 1.67 0.27
C GLU A 136 9.31 1.30 -0.39
N CYS A 137 10.36 2.01 0.00
CA CYS A 137 11.74 1.58 -0.25
C CYS A 137 12.50 1.64 1.08
N SER A 138 13.08 0.52 1.46
CA SER A 138 13.83 0.40 2.71
C SER A 138 15.34 0.31 2.49
N THR A 139 16.07 0.13 3.57
CA THR A 139 17.51 -0.21 3.58
C THR A 139 17.75 -1.73 3.48
N ILE A 140 16.70 -2.54 3.35
CA ILE A 140 16.83 -3.99 3.12
C ILE A 140 17.43 -4.22 1.72
N PRO A 141 18.52 -4.98 1.59
CA PRO A 141 19.13 -5.23 0.29
C PRO A 141 18.13 -5.86 -0.69
N GLY A 142 18.02 -5.24 -1.86
CA GLY A 142 17.15 -5.73 -2.93
C GLY A 142 15.70 -5.30 -2.79
N ASP A 143 15.39 -4.31 -1.94
CA ASP A 143 14.08 -3.67 -1.80
C ASP A 143 13.96 -2.32 -2.55
N GLN A 144 15.02 -1.91 -3.27
CA GLN A 144 15.07 -0.66 -4.03
C GLN A 144 14.92 -0.90 -5.53
N VAL A 145 14.18 -0.01 -6.21
CA VAL A 145 14.02 -0.03 -7.67
C VAL A 145 15.25 0.64 -8.33
N PRO A 146 15.86 0.07 -9.38
CA PRO A 146 16.92 0.76 -10.11
C PRO A 146 16.47 2.13 -10.64
N PRO A 147 17.31 3.18 -10.62
CA PRO A 147 18.75 3.16 -10.31
C PRO A 147 19.09 3.36 -8.82
N PHE A 148 18.11 3.30 -7.92
CA PHE A 148 18.31 3.60 -6.50
C PHE A 148 19.05 2.49 -5.77
N THR A 149 19.78 2.89 -4.73
CA THR A 149 20.52 1.98 -3.86
C THR A 149 19.92 1.95 -2.46
N SER A 150 20.44 1.08 -1.58
CA SER A 150 20.06 1.04 -0.16
C SER A 150 20.63 2.21 0.67
N ALA A 151 21.15 3.27 0.04
CA ALA A 151 21.58 4.48 0.72
C ALA A 151 20.38 5.28 1.25
N LEU A 152 20.48 5.83 2.46
CA LEU A 152 19.39 6.61 3.06
C LEU A 152 18.94 7.81 2.21
N THR A 153 19.87 8.42 1.47
CA THR A 153 19.60 9.52 0.55
C THR A 153 18.72 9.12 -0.62
N ASP A 154 18.66 7.82 -0.95
CA ASP A 154 17.97 7.29 -2.11
C ASP A 154 16.57 6.76 -1.79
N LEU A 155 16.20 6.57 -0.53
CA LEU A 155 14.92 5.95 -0.16
C LEU A 155 13.71 6.78 -0.59
N LYS A 156 13.73 8.09 -0.32
CA LYS A 156 12.64 8.99 -0.70
C LYS A 156 12.46 9.10 -2.22
N PRO A 157 13.50 9.34 -3.04
CA PRO A 157 13.34 9.33 -4.48
C PRO A 157 12.98 7.94 -5.02
N CYS A 158 13.45 6.85 -4.40
CA CYS A 158 13.02 5.49 -4.74
C CYS A 158 11.52 5.29 -4.55
N ALA A 159 11.00 5.64 -3.38
CA ALA A 159 9.58 5.48 -3.08
C ALA A 159 8.70 6.27 -4.05
N ARG A 160 9.08 7.53 -4.34
CA ARG A 160 8.39 8.38 -5.33
C ARG A 160 8.49 7.88 -6.76
N PHE A 161 9.61 7.29 -7.12
CA PHE A 161 9.77 6.72 -8.45
C PHE A 161 8.82 5.55 -8.65
N ALA A 162 8.72 4.67 -7.66
CA ALA A 162 7.78 3.56 -7.70
C ALA A 162 6.31 4.03 -7.74
N SER A 163 5.93 5.06 -6.97
CA SER A 163 4.55 5.59 -7.01
C SER A 163 4.22 6.34 -8.31
N SER A 164 5.23 6.80 -9.06
CA SER A 164 5.01 7.48 -10.36
C SER A 164 4.39 6.59 -11.44
N PHE A 165 4.35 5.27 -11.23
CA PHE A 165 3.72 4.31 -12.13
C PHE A 165 2.23 4.06 -11.84
N ILE A 166 1.66 4.69 -10.80
CA ILE A 166 0.22 4.64 -10.53
C ILE A 166 -0.52 5.27 -11.72
N ASP A 167 -1.52 4.57 -12.27
CA ASP A 167 -2.34 5.11 -13.36
C ASP A 167 -3.54 5.89 -12.79
N PRO A 168 -3.56 7.24 -12.88
CA PRO A 168 -4.62 8.05 -12.31
C PRO A 168 -5.87 8.13 -13.19
N SER A 169 -5.92 7.39 -14.30
CA SER A 169 -7.02 7.46 -15.26
C SER A 169 -8.35 7.01 -14.66
N PRO A 170 -9.48 7.63 -15.04
CA PRO A 170 -10.81 7.16 -14.64
C PRO A 170 -11.00 5.66 -14.93
N GLY A 171 -11.52 4.92 -13.95
CA GLY A 171 -11.70 3.47 -14.04
C GLY A 171 -10.50 2.64 -13.60
N LYS A 172 -9.33 3.25 -13.43
CA LYS A 172 -8.10 2.57 -12.94
C LYS A 172 -7.65 3.02 -11.55
N LEU A 173 -8.24 4.10 -11.04
CA LEU A 173 -8.05 4.56 -9.67
C LEU A 173 -9.39 5.08 -9.14
N TYR A 174 -9.96 4.40 -8.14
CA TYR A 174 -11.20 4.84 -7.51
C TYR A 174 -11.36 4.26 -6.10
N VAL A 175 -12.16 4.96 -5.29
CA VAL A 175 -12.63 4.50 -3.98
C VAL A 175 -14.11 4.83 -3.87
N ILE A 176 -14.89 3.88 -3.37
CA ILE A 176 -16.33 3.99 -3.16
C ILE A 176 -16.60 3.60 -1.70
N LEU A 177 -17.25 4.50 -0.95
CA LEU A 177 -17.75 4.24 0.39
C LEU A 177 -19.27 4.37 0.37
N ASP A 178 -19.99 3.30 0.69
CA ASP A 178 -21.46 3.26 0.72
C ASP A 178 -22.14 3.77 -0.56
N GLY A 179 -21.52 3.45 -1.70
CA GLY A 179 -22.00 3.88 -3.03
C GLY A 179 -21.60 5.31 -3.42
N VAL A 180 -20.89 6.04 -2.55
CA VAL A 180 -20.39 7.39 -2.82
C VAL A 180 -18.92 7.33 -3.23
N SER A 181 -18.60 7.84 -4.42
CA SER A 181 -17.21 7.91 -4.89
C SER A 181 -16.44 9.02 -4.18
N ILE A 182 -15.25 8.67 -3.67
CA ILE A 182 -14.27 9.63 -3.16
C ILE A 182 -13.52 10.24 -4.35
N LYS A 183 -13.47 11.57 -4.38
CA LYS A 183 -12.97 12.37 -5.50
C LYS A 183 -11.54 12.84 -5.25
N ALA A 184 -10.89 13.25 -6.34
CA ALA A 184 -9.56 13.89 -6.33
C ALA A 184 -8.49 13.05 -5.59
N LEU A 185 -8.50 11.72 -5.80
CA LEU A 185 -7.61 10.79 -5.11
C LEU A 185 -6.13 11.14 -5.23
N THR A 186 -5.68 11.63 -6.37
CA THR A 186 -4.28 12.07 -6.58
C THR A 186 -3.86 13.22 -5.66
N GLN A 187 -4.80 13.99 -5.10
CA GLN A 187 -4.46 15.01 -4.11
C GLN A 187 -4.02 14.39 -2.77
N TYR A 188 -4.42 13.15 -2.48
CA TYR A 188 -4.09 12.43 -1.24
C TYR A 188 -2.80 11.61 -1.32
N GLU A 189 -1.97 11.83 -2.35
CA GLU A 189 -0.65 11.22 -2.45
C GLU A 189 0.30 11.83 -1.40
N VAL A 190 0.94 11.04 -0.56
CA VAL A 190 1.86 11.52 0.49
C VAL A 190 3.13 10.66 0.57
N SER A 191 4.28 11.32 0.76
CA SER A 191 5.52 10.64 1.13
C SER A 191 5.67 10.66 2.65
N SER A 192 5.98 9.52 3.27
CA SER A 192 6.27 9.51 4.70
C SER A 192 7.56 10.28 5.05
N PRO A 193 7.75 10.68 6.32
CA PRO A 193 9.10 10.90 6.83
C PRO A 193 9.91 9.58 6.80
N LEU A 194 11.23 9.67 7.02
CA LEU A 194 12.04 8.48 7.27
C LEU A 194 11.51 7.80 8.55
N PHE A 195 11.25 6.50 8.48
CA PHE A 195 10.81 5.71 9.62
C PHE A 195 11.61 4.43 9.76
N THR A 196 11.59 3.86 10.95
CA THR A 196 12.16 2.55 11.24
C THR A 196 11.04 1.53 11.37
N PHE A 197 11.19 0.35 10.76
CA PHE A 197 10.32 -0.79 11.04
C PHE A 197 11.12 -1.96 11.65
N GLY A 198 10.37 -2.93 12.18
CA GLY A 198 10.89 -4.08 12.88
C GLY A 198 10.97 -3.86 14.41
N PRO A 199 11.51 -4.83 15.17
CA PRO A 199 12.09 -6.10 14.69
C PRO A 199 11.07 -6.95 13.93
N LEU A 200 11.45 -7.45 12.75
CA LEU A 200 10.58 -8.30 11.95
C LEU A 200 10.32 -9.65 12.64
N PRO A 201 9.11 -10.22 12.52
CA PRO A 201 8.85 -11.56 12.99
C PRO A 201 9.50 -12.62 12.09
N ASP A 202 9.52 -13.87 12.55
CA ASP A 202 9.69 -15.02 11.65
C ASP A 202 8.55 -15.07 10.64
N ASN A 203 8.81 -15.61 9.44
CA ASN A 203 7.81 -15.68 8.36
C ASN A 203 7.23 -14.29 8.04
N ASN A 204 8.09 -13.27 7.95
CA ASN A 204 7.65 -11.89 7.72
C ASN A 204 7.31 -11.63 6.25
N VAL A 205 6.64 -10.50 6.04
CA VAL A 205 6.15 -10.05 4.73
C VAL A 205 7.28 -9.95 3.70
N LEU A 206 8.44 -9.41 4.06
CA LEU A 206 9.58 -9.25 3.13
C LEU A 206 10.15 -10.60 2.69
N GLN A 207 10.25 -11.57 3.60
CA GLN A 207 10.64 -12.94 3.25
C GLN A 207 9.65 -13.60 2.28
N SER A 208 8.34 -13.35 2.44
CA SER A 208 7.33 -13.82 1.48
C SER A 208 7.51 -13.23 0.09
N PHE A 209 8.22 -12.10 -0.02
CA PHE A 209 8.56 -11.45 -1.28
C PHE A 209 9.96 -11.81 -1.80
N GLY A 210 10.64 -12.76 -1.16
CA GLY A 210 11.94 -13.25 -1.61
C GLY A 210 13.13 -12.41 -1.12
N LEU A 211 12.89 -11.42 -0.26
CA LEU A 211 13.96 -10.60 0.30
C LEU A 211 14.66 -11.31 1.47
N VAL A 212 15.95 -11.04 1.61
CA VAL A 212 16.75 -11.57 2.72
C VAL A 212 16.57 -10.66 3.95
N ALA A 213 15.51 -10.94 4.71
CA ALA A 213 15.17 -10.20 5.93
C ALA A 213 14.90 -11.18 7.10
N PRO A 214 15.96 -11.67 7.79
CA PRO A 214 15.80 -12.58 8.93
C PRO A 214 14.94 -11.98 10.05
N ALA A 215 14.32 -12.82 10.89
CA ALA A 215 13.63 -12.33 12.08
C ALA A 215 14.58 -11.54 12.99
N GLY A 216 14.02 -10.53 13.68
CA GLY A 216 14.79 -9.57 14.46
C GLY A 216 15.38 -8.42 13.63
N THR A 217 15.33 -8.47 12.29
CA THR A 217 15.81 -7.38 11.44
C THR A 217 15.05 -6.09 11.69
N THR A 218 15.78 -4.98 11.76
CA THR A 218 15.26 -3.61 11.76
C THR A 218 15.86 -2.84 10.59
N ALA A 219 15.07 -2.01 9.92
CA ALA A 219 15.55 -1.22 8.78
C ALA A 219 14.89 0.16 8.74
N GLN A 220 15.57 1.11 8.10
CA GLN A 220 15.00 2.41 7.74
C GLN A 220 14.23 2.29 6.42
N SER A 221 13.15 3.04 6.28
CA SER A 221 12.30 3.10 5.08
C SER A 221 11.67 4.48 4.88
N VAL A 222 11.31 4.76 3.63
CA VAL A 222 10.39 5.82 3.24
C VAL A 222 9.31 5.21 2.34
N SER A 223 8.07 5.64 2.53
CA SER A 223 6.96 5.25 1.68
C SER A 223 6.40 6.41 0.88
N ASP A 224 5.70 6.08 -0.20
CA ASP A 224 4.95 7.02 -1.03
C ASP A 224 3.69 6.33 -1.58
N GLY A 225 2.67 7.12 -1.92
CA GLY A 225 1.40 6.60 -2.44
C GLY A 225 0.17 7.39 -2.02
N ILE A 226 -0.99 6.97 -2.53
CA ILE A 226 -2.30 7.60 -2.33
C ILE A 226 -3.01 6.94 -1.16
N GLN A 227 -3.33 7.73 -0.12
CA GLN A 227 -3.79 7.20 1.17
C GLN A 227 -4.93 8.03 1.75
N LEU A 228 -5.88 7.37 2.40
CA LEU A 228 -7.06 8.02 2.96
C LEU A 228 -7.16 7.75 4.47
N MET A 229 -7.60 8.77 5.21
CA MET A 229 -8.08 8.65 6.59
C MET A 229 -9.57 8.93 6.59
N LEU A 230 -10.38 7.92 6.84
CA LEU A 230 -11.83 8.10 7.03
C LEU A 230 -12.11 8.59 8.44
N HIS A 231 -13.12 9.44 8.57
CA HIS A 231 -13.76 9.66 9.86
C HIS A 231 -14.26 8.33 10.45
N PRO A 232 -14.37 8.21 11.78
CA PRO A 232 -15.09 7.10 12.38
C PRO A 232 -16.47 6.99 11.75
N LEU A 233 -16.73 5.82 11.17
CA LEU A 233 -18.00 5.55 10.52
C LEU A 233 -19.11 5.45 11.58
N SER A 234 -20.34 5.76 11.17
CA SER A 234 -21.50 5.60 12.04
C SER A 234 -21.71 4.14 12.44
N ALA A 235 -22.48 3.89 13.51
CA ALA A 235 -22.91 2.53 13.84
C ALA A 235 -23.70 1.90 12.69
N GLY A 236 -23.41 0.65 12.33
CA GLY A 236 -24.08 -0.05 11.24
C GLY A 236 -23.14 -0.76 10.27
N LYS A 237 -23.64 -1.05 9.07
CA LYS A 237 -22.92 -1.75 8.01
C LYS A 237 -22.47 -0.75 6.96
N HIS A 238 -21.20 -0.84 6.58
CA HIS A 238 -20.60 -0.02 5.54
C HIS A 238 -19.88 -0.90 4.52
N VAL A 239 -19.81 -0.43 3.27
CA VAL A 239 -19.05 -1.09 2.21
C VAL A 239 -18.01 -0.11 1.68
N LEU A 240 -16.74 -0.47 1.84
CA LEU A 240 -15.62 0.25 1.27
C LEU A 240 -15.04 -0.59 0.15
N HIS A 241 -15.00 -0.06 -1.06
CA HIS A 241 -14.36 -0.68 -2.23
C HIS A 241 -13.31 0.27 -2.79
N PHE A 242 -12.09 -0.21 -3.00
CA PHE A 242 -11.06 0.57 -3.66
C PHE A 242 -10.32 -0.25 -4.71
N HIS A 243 -9.87 0.47 -5.73
CA HIS A 243 -9.21 -0.07 -6.89
C HIS A 243 -8.06 0.84 -7.32
N ALA A 244 -6.94 0.22 -7.71
CA ALA A 244 -5.79 0.93 -8.27
C ALA A 244 -5.02 0.04 -9.25
N GLU A 245 -4.56 0.63 -10.35
CA GLU A 245 -3.61 0.00 -11.27
C GLU A 245 -2.24 0.71 -11.22
N THR A 246 -1.17 -0.07 -11.33
CA THR A 246 0.21 0.43 -11.47
C THR A 246 0.84 -0.20 -12.70
N ASP A 247 1.23 0.62 -13.68
CA ASP A 247 1.82 0.16 -14.93
C ASP A 247 3.35 0.08 -14.83
N LEU A 248 3.85 -1.07 -14.38
CA LEU A 248 5.29 -1.32 -14.24
C LEU A 248 5.92 -1.89 -15.52
N SER A 249 5.19 -1.96 -16.65
CA SER A 249 5.71 -2.48 -17.91
C SER A 249 6.96 -1.74 -18.44
N PRO A 250 7.15 -0.42 -18.20
CA PRO A 250 8.40 0.25 -18.56
C PRO A 250 9.64 -0.28 -17.82
N LEU A 251 9.44 -0.94 -16.67
CA LEU A 251 10.49 -1.60 -15.90
C LEU A 251 10.67 -3.08 -16.27
N GLY A 252 9.94 -3.57 -17.29
CA GLY A 252 9.90 -5.00 -17.63
C GLY A 252 9.14 -5.84 -16.61
N LEU A 253 8.32 -5.21 -15.77
CA LEU A 253 7.54 -5.84 -14.71
C LEU A 253 6.05 -5.89 -15.12
N PRO A 254 5.25 -6.82 -14.55
CA PRO A 254 3.84 -6.90 -14.86
C PRO A 254 3.09 -5.66 -14.36
N ARG A 255 2.02 -5.28 -15.06
CA ARG A 255 1.01 -4.38 -14.49
C ARG A 255 0.43 -5.02 -13.24
N PHE A 256 0.37 -4.27 -12.16
CA PHE A 256 -0.28 -4.68 -10.93
C PHE A 256 -1.65 -4.02 -10.81
N ILE A 257 -2.66 -4.80 -10.46
CA ILE A 257 -4.02 -4.34 -10.21
C ILE A 257 -4.41 -4.78 -8.81
N GLN A 258 -4.94 -3.86 -8.03
CA GLN A 258 -5.55 -4.13 -6.75
C GLN A 258 -7.03 -3.79 -6.80
N ASP A 259 -7.88 -4.71 -6.33
CA ASP A 259 -9.34 -4.54 -6.29
C ASP A 259 -9.89 -5.15 -4.99
N ILE A 260 -10.20 -4.31 -4.00
CA ILE A 260 -10.39 -4.74 -2.61
C ILE A 260 -11.71 -4.22 -2.07
N THR A 261 -12.52 -5.13 -1.53
CA THR A 261 -13.76 -4.79 -0.85
C THR A 261 -13.70 -5.15 0.63
N TYR A 262 -14.06 -4.19 1.47
CA TYR A 262 -14.26 -4.33 2.91
C TYR A 262 -15.73 -4.18 3.25
N TYR A 263 -16.27 -5.18 3.94
CA TYR A 263 -17.58 -5.15 4.58
C TYR A 263 -17.39 -4.84 6.06
N LEU A 264 -17.61 -3.58 6.42
CA LEU A 264 -17.33 -3.06 7.75
C LEU A 264 -18.61 -3.09 8.59
N THR A 265 -18.54 -3.65 9.79
CA THR A 265 -19.61 -3.59 10.78
C THR A 265 -19.12 -2.78 11.97
N VAL A 266 -19.72 -1.63 12.21
CA VAL A 266 -19.43 -0.77 13.36
C VAL A 266 -20.48 -1.02 14.44
N GLY A 267 -20.02 -1.28 15.66
CA GLY A 267 -20.91 -1.47 16.81
C GLY A 267 -21.78 -0.25 17.13
N HIS A 268 -22.79 -0.46 17.96
CA HIS A 268 -23.57 0.61 18.59
C HIS A 268 -22.89 1.16 19.83
#